data_AF-A0A831R3Y0-F1
#
_entry.id   AF-A0A831R3Y0-F1
#
_cell.length_a   1.000
_cell.length_b   1.000
_cell.length_c   1.000
_cell.angle_alpha   90.00
_cell.angle_beta   90.00
_cell.angle_gamma   90.00
#
_symmetry.space_group_name_H-M   'P 1'
#
loop_
_entity.id
_entity.type
_entity.pdbx_description
1 polymer ?
#
loop_
_entity_poly.entity_id
_entity_poly.type
_entity_poly.pdbx_seq_one_letter_code
_entity_poly.pdbx_strand_id
1 'polypeptide(L)' 'SQPKVSRHLAILRNAGLLETERRGQWVYYYLNPRLPGWVSRVLDETAQNNGALIETPLVQLQAMAGRPGEQCP' A
#
# COMPACT_ATOMS: atom_id res chain seq x y z
N SER A 1 10.08 2.68 19.15
CA SER A 1 9.78 3.72 18.15
C SER A 1 8.78 3.15 17.17
N GLN A 2 7.68 3.85 16.90
CA GLN A 2 6.74 3.43 15.87
C GLN A 2 7.51 3.24 14.55
N PRO A 3 7.32 2.13 13.82
CA PRO A 3 8.05 1.91 12.57
C PRO A 3 7.73 3.06 11.60
N LYS A 4 8.77 3.55 10.90
CA LYS A 4 8.67 4.67 9.93
C LYS A 4 7.53 4.46 8.93
N VAL A 5 7.25 3.20 8.59
CA VAL A 5 6.20 2.77 7.68
C VAL A 5 4.80 3.17 8.17
N SER A 6 4.45 2.91 9.43
CA SER A 6 3.11 3.26 9.95
C SER A 6 2.85 4.76 9.95
N ARG A 7 3.90 5.56 10.19
CA ARG A 7 3.81 7.03 10.11
C ARG A 7 3.51 7.49 8.68
N HIS A 8 4.23 6.96 7.68
CA HIS A 8 3.99 7.30 6.28
C HIS A 8 2.60 6.87 5.81
N LEU A 9 2.14 5.67 6.19
CA LEU A 9 0.79 5.20 5.88
C LEU A 9 -0.30 6.10 6.49
N ALA A 10 -0.10 6.59 7.72
CA ALA A 10 -1.04 7.53 8.34
C ALA A 10 -1.09 8.87 7.58
N ILE A 11 0.05 9.38 7.10
CA ILE A 11 0.11 10.59 6.27
C ILE A 11 -0.66 10.40 4.96
N LEU A 12 -0.41 9.30 4.26
CA LEU A 12 -1.08 9.00 2.98
C LEU A 12 -2.60 8.80 3.14
N ARG A 13 -3.03 8.16 4.23
CA ARG A 13 -4.45 8.05 4.58
C ARG A 13 -5.07 9.41 4.88
N ASN A 14 -4.40 10.24 5.68
CA ASN A 14 -4.89 11.59 6.01
C ASN A 14 -4.96 12.50 4.77
N ALA A 15 -4.11 12.26 3.77
CA ALA A 15 -4.17 12.94 2.48
C ALA A 15 -5.28 12.40 1.55
N GLY A 16 -6.03 11.37 1.96
CA GLY A 16 -7.11 10.76 1.18
C GLY A 16 -6.65 9.81 0.07
N LEU A 17 -5.35 9.50 -0.01
CA LEU A 17 -4.78 8.59 -1.02
C LEU A 17 -5.04 7.12 -0.70
N LEU A 18 -5.07 6.78 0.59
CA LEU A 18 -5.29 5.42 1.05
C LEU A 18 -6.58 5.31 1.85
N GLU A 19 -7.28 4.20 1.65
CA GLU A 19 -8.29 3.69 2.57
C GLU A 19 -7.73 2.47 3.33
N THR A 20 -8.39 2.11 4.43
CA THR A 20 -7.93 1.01 5.29
C THR A 20 -9.07 0.11 5.66
N GLU A 21 -8.82 -1.19 5.68
CA GLU A 21 -9.78 -2.19 6.14
C GLU A 21 -9.14 -3.08 7.21
N ARG A 22 -9.83 -3.29 8.32
CA ARG A 22 -9.36 -4.19 9.38
C ARG A 22 -10.04 -5.55 9.22
N ARG A 23 -9.27 -6.60 8.94
CA ARG A 23 -9.76 -7.98 8.92
C ARG A 23 -9.06 -8.80 10.00
N GLY A 24 -9.80 -9.06 11.08
CA GLY A 24 -9.28 -9.73 12.27
C GLY A 24 -8.11 -8.96 12.89
N GLN A 25 -6.94 -9.61 12.92
CA GLN A 25 -5.71 -9.03 13.48
C GLN A 25 -4.95 -8.12 12.50
N TRP A 26 -5.35 -8.09 11.22
CA TRP A 26 -4.64 -7.39 10.15
C TRP A 26 -5.34 -6.10 9.75
N VAL A 27 -4.54 -5.07 9.42
CA VAL A 27 -5.03 -3.84 8.80
C VAL A 27 -4.45 -3.76 7.39
N TYR A 28 -5.33 -3.77 6.41
CA TYR A 28 -5.02 -3.63 4.99
C TYR A 28 -5.09 -2.16 4.60
N TYR A 29 -4.18 -1.77 3.71
CA TYR A 29 -4.14 -0.44 3.11
C TYR A 29 -4.27 -0.62 1.59
N TYR A 30 -5.12 0.18 0.97
CA TYR A 30 -5.34 0.16 -0.47
C TYR A 30 -5.60 1.58 -0.98
N LEU A 31 -5.41 1.78 -2.29
CA LEU A 31 -5.68 3.06 -2.92
C LEU A 31 -7.17 3.37 -2.81
N ASN A 32 -7.50 4.61 -2.48
CA ASN A 32 -8.88 5.05 -2.40
C ASN A 32 -9.56 4.93 -3.78
N PRO A 33 -10.67 4.18 -3.91
CA PRO A 33 -11.33 3.96 -5.22
C PRO A 33 -11.96 5.24 -5.78
N ARG A 34 -12.13 6.28 -4.95
CA ARG A 34 -12.65 7.59 -5.34
C ARG A 34 -11.55 8.57 -5.78
N LEU A 35 -10.32 8.08 -5.97
CA LEU A 35 -9.24 8.94 -6.45
C LEU A 35 -9.56 9.48 -7.86
N PRO A 36 -9.28 10.77 -8.11
CA PRO A 36 -9.32 11.29 -9.46
C PRO A 36 -8.37 10.48 -10.35
N GLY A 37 -8.80 10.15 -11.57
CA GLY A 37 -8.01 9.28 -12.46
C GLY A 37 -6.60 9.80 -12.78
N TRP A 38 -6.37 11.11 -12.70
CA TRP A 38 -5.03 11.68 -12.85
C TRP A 38 -4.08 11.28 -11.72
N VAL A 39 -4.59 11.10 -10.49
CA VAL A 39 -3.77 10.69 -9.34
C VAL A 39 -3.33 9.25 -9.53
N SER A 40 -4.25 8.35 -9.89
CA SER A 40 -3.93 6.95 -10.17
C SER A 40 -2.87 6.85 -11.27
N ARG A 41 -3.00 7.63 -12.34
CA ARG A 41 -2.00 7.67 -13.41
C ARG A 41 -0.61 8.07 -12.91
N VAL A 42 -0.51 9.13 -12.10
CA VAL A 42 0.79 9.56 -11.54
C VAL A 42 1.39 8.48 -10.65
N LEU A 43 0.58 7.80 -9.84
CA LEU A 43 1.05 6.69 -8.99
C LEU A 43 1.52 5.50 -9.84
N ASP A 44 0.77 5.15 -10.88
CA ASP A 44 1.12 4.07 -11.81
C ASP A 44 2.42 4.38 -12.55
N GLU A 45 2.55 5.58 -13.13
CA GLU A 45 3.77 6.04 -13.80
C GLU A 45 4.96 6.06 -12.82
N THR A 46 4.76 6.54 -11.59
CA THR A 46 5.80 6.53 -10.56
C THR A 46 6.24 5.11 -10.22
N ALA A 47 5.29 4.19 -10.02
CA ALA A 47 5.59 2.80 -9.70
C ALA A 47 6.34 2.09 -10.84
N GLN A 48 5.89 2.28 -12.08
CA GLN A 48 6.49 1.68 -13.27
C GLN A 48 7.94 2.15 -13.48
N ASN A 49 8.22 3.44 -13.26
CA ASN A 49 9.55 4.01 -13.47
C ASN A 49 10.51 3.84 -12.28
N ASN A 50 10.04 3.32 -11.14
CA ASN A 50 10.83 3.15 -9.92
C ASN A 50 10.82 1.70 -9.40
N GLY A 51 10.73 0.71 -10.29
CA GLY A 51 10.68 -0.72 -9.94
C GLY A 51 11.74 -1.16 -8.93
N ALA A 52 12.98 -0.67 -9.09
CA ALA A 52 14.09 -0.96 -8.18
C ALA A 52 13.81 -0.63 -6.70
N LEU A 53 12.93 0.34 -6.41
CA LEU A 53 12.55 0.70 -5.03
C LEU A 53 11.58 -0.30 -4.40
N ILE A 54 10.80 -1.02 -5.20
CA ILE A 54 9.70 -1.88 -4.76
C ILE A 54 9.95 -3.37 -4.97
N GLU A 55 10.87 -3.76 -5.85
CA GLU A 55 11.19 -5.16 -6.15
C GLU A 55 11.60 -5.98 -4.92
N THR A 56 12.59 -5.51 -4.15
CA THR A 56 13.05 -6.24 -2.95
C THR A 56 11.92 -6.38 -1.91
N PRO A 57 11.19 -5.31 -1.52
CA PRO A 57 10.03 -5.43 -0.66
C PRO A 57 8.95 -6.38 -1.19
N LEU A 58 8.68 -6.38 -2.50
CA LEU A 58 7.68 -7.27 -3.11
C LEU A 58 8.07 -8.74 -2.99
N VAL A 59 9.34 -9.08 -3.26
CA VAL A 59 9.84 -10.45 -3.09
C VAL A 59 9.74 -10.89 -1.63
N GLN A 60 10.13 -10.02 -0.68
CA GLN A 60 10.00 -10.30 0.75
C GLN A 60 8.53 -10.53 1.15
N LEU A 61 7.62 -9.67 0.68
CA LEU A 61 6.18 -9.79 0.91
C LEU A 61 5.58 -11.07 0.31
N GLN A 62 6.09 -11.55 -0.82
CA GLN A 62 5.67 -12.80 -1.44
C GLN A 62 6.20 -14.02 -0.67
N ALA A 63 7.40 -13.91 -0.09
CA ALA A 63 8.03 -14.97 0.69
C ALA A 63 7.56 -15.04 2.16
N MET A 64 6.71 -14.10 2.63
CA MET A 64 6.20 -14.09 4.00
C MET A 64 5.31 -15.31 4.30
N ALA A 65 5.81 -16.24 5.13
CA ALA A 65 5.06 -17.38 5.61
C ALA A 65 3.84 -16.92 6.45
N GLY A 66 2.65 -17.46 6.15
CA GLY A 66 1.42 -17.10 6.85
C GLY A 66 0.81 -15.76 6.43
N ARG A 67 1.21 -15.22 5.26
CA ARG A 67 0.54 -14.05 4.68
C ARG A 67 -0.96 -14.35 4.51
N PRO A 68 -1.86 -13.56 5.11
CA PRO A 68 -3.28 -13.76 4.93
C PRO A 68 -3.62 -13.62 3.44
N GLY A 69 -4.20 -14.68 2.87
CA GLY A 69 -4.38 -14.86 1.42
C GLY A 69 -5.53 -14.06 0.82
N GLU A 70 -6.11 -13.12 1.54
CA GLU A 70 -7.23 -12.34 1.02
C GLU A 70 -6.72 -11.09 0.31
N GLN A 71 -6.93 -11.08 -1.00
CA GLN A 71 -6.76 -9.88 -1.81
C GLN A 71 -7.71 -8.80 -1.27
N CYS A 72 -7.21 -7.56 -1.21
CA CYS A 72 -8.06 -6.39 -0.98
C CYS A 72 -9.18 -6.37 -2.03
N PRO A 73 -10.38 -5.86 -1.67
CA PRO A 73 -11.48 -5.75 -2.61
C PRO A 73 -11.18 -4.75 -3.74
#